data_AF-A0A0F4PTV1-F1
#
_entry.id   AF-A0A0F4PTV1-F1
#
_cell.length_a   1.000
_cell.length_b   1.000
_cell.length_c   1.000
_cell.angle_alpha   90.00
_cell.angle_beta   90.00
_cell.angle_gamma   90.00
#
_symmetry.space_group_name_H-M   'P 1'
#
loop_
_entity.id
_entity.type
_entity.pdbx_description
1 polymer ?
#
loop_
_entity_poly.entity_id
_entity_poly.type
_entity_poly.pdbx_seq_one_letter_code
_entity_poly.pdbx_strand_id
1 'polypeptide(L)'
;MAPPLNDEELQRRVYEALTRFNYFPNQREGLPELPPCVCTRQFTPEIAEALDSLQTRKGGYDLVEFHSTRYNNLPRTLGLIHPRAYASLSKCIHDNWFSIRPSFSNTKSIIKPELHDDGRLMIMNYEEPTQKIYRDHEISFGKRFRVTTDISNCFNSIYTHAIPWALIGIIPAKAGQDDGNFWVNKLDKCQRLVKRNETLGVPIGPATSSISVEIILNKVDHELSKTGYDFIRYVDDYTCYCDTEEQAQHFIKDLKEHLKQFKLTLNLRKTTVENLPLSHEDTWLLDLKAALPHRLNNGDDDEPELSPAETLTFINKAIEINKETPDGSVLKYAFSIILSHLESVATNQALNSLVNLSWYYPSLIPLISLYLDKFYTQLQAQELPYKTQLTGLLVENAKNKRSDGISWLLFILFKYDVELTHENVQYVIESGDCVAITILLELGQFTDQIITFVQDNILDKDIFTLDNYWLLLYQLNRRDLIQDPYKDGVFKKLREFRVNFIPGESITNAENVCEEVIAKIKRDFMATVFGNIKDTNIT
;
A
#
# COMPACT_ATOMS: atom_id res chain seq x y z
N MET A 1 -6.78 13.70 25.25
CA MET A 1 -5.81 12.60 25.09
C MET A 1 -6.55 11.30 25.33
N ALA A 2 -6.60 10.42 24.34
CA ALA A 2 -7.06 9.04 24.57
C ALA A 2 -6.15 8.40 25.63
N PRO A 3 -6.68 7.54 26.51
CA PRO A 3 -5.84 6.80 27.45
C PRO A 3 -4.80 5.97 26.65
N PRO A 4 -3.57 5.80 27.16
CA PRO A 4 -2.58 4.95 26.52
C PRO A 4 -3.15 3.53 26.38
N LEU A 5 -3.03 2.95 25.19
CA LEU A 5 -3.42 1.56 24.93
C LEU A 5 -2.65 0.65 25.90
N ASN A 6 -3.34 -0.29 26.53
CA ASN A 6 -2.64 -1.35 27.25
C ASN A 6 -1.99 -2.34 26.25
N ASP A 7 -1.03 -3.15 26.72
CA ASP A 7 -0.28 -4.06 25.85
C ASP A 7 -1.19 -5.11 25.17
N GLU A 8 -2.23 -5.60 25.84
CA GLU A 8 -3.19 -6.56 25.24
C GLU A 8 -3.99 -5.91 24.10
N GLU A 9 -4.47 -4.68 24.31
CA GLU A 9 -5.17 -3.91 23.29
C GLU A 9 -4.26 -3.60 22.10
N LEU A 10 -3.03 -3.17 22.36
CA LEU A 10 -2.03 -2.89 21.32
C LEU A 10 -1.75 -4.16 20.49
N GLN A 11 -1.49 -5.29 21.15
CA GLN A 11 -1.20 -6.55 20.47
C GLN A 11 -2.38 -6.98 19.59
N ARG A 12 -3.61 -6.90 20.11
CA ARG A 12 -4.83 -7.20 19.34
C ARG A 12 -4.99 -6.28 18.12
N ARG A 13 -4.84 -4.96 18.30
CA ARG A 13 -4.98 -3.97 17.21
C ARG A 13 -3.92 -4.16 16.13
N VAL A 14 -2.71 -4.59 16.48
CA VAL A 14 -1.67 -4.93 15.48
C VAL A 14 -2.12 -6.11 14.62
N TYR A 15 -2.68 -7.17 15.22
CA TYR A 15 -3.16 -8.31 14.45
C TYR A 15 -4.30 -7.92 13.51
N GLU A 16 -5.22 -7.11 14.02
CA GLU A 16 -6.32 -6.55 13.25
C GLU A 16 -5.82 -5.69 12.08
N ALA A 17 -4.86 -4.79 12.33
CA ALA A 17 -4.25 -3.94 11.32
C ALA A 17 -3.62 -4.75 10.18
N LEU A 18 -2.86 -5.80 10.53
CA LEU A 18 -2.27 -6.71 9.55
C LEU A 18 -3.35 -7.42 8.74
N THR A 19 -4.36 -7.99 9.39
CA THR A 19 -5.34 -8.87 8.73
C THR A 19 -6.41 -8.12 7.92
N ARG A 20 -7.02 -7.08 8.49
CA ARG A 20 -8.18 -6.38 7.91
C ARG A 20 -7.83 -5.17 7.05
N PHE A 21 -6.72 -4.49 7.37
CA PHE A 21 -6.45 -3.15 6.84
C PHE A 21 -5.19 -3.06 5.96
N ASN A 22 -4.15 -3.85 6.25
CA ASN A 22 -2.90 -3.88 5.49
C ASN A 22 -2.47 -5.28 5.02
N TYR A 23 -3.42 -6.20 4.79
CA TYR A 23 -3.13 -7.46 4.11
C TYR A 23 -2.89 -7.23 2.62
N PHE A 24 -3.86 -6.68 1.91
CA PHE A 24 -3.65 -6.25 0.53
C PHE A 24 -2.88 -4.92 0.47
N PRO A 25 -2.28 -4.58 -0.70
CA PRO A 25 -1.73 -3.26 -0.93
C PRO A 25 -2.75 -2.15 -0.61
N ASN A 26 -2.51 -1.44 0.50
CA ASN A 26 -3.37 -0.37 1.02
C ASN A 26 -2.58 0.56 1.97
N GLN A 27 -1.40 0.98 1.54
CA GLN A 27 -0.47 1.72 2.39
C GLN A 27 -0.43 3.21 2.04
N ARG A 28 -1.38 3.72 1.26
CA ARG A 28 -1.47 5.15 0.93
C ARG A 28 -2.69 5.79 1.57
N GLU A 29 -2.49 6.97 2.14
CA GLU A 29 -3.56 7.86 2.56
C GLU A 29 -4.22 8.53 1.35
N GLY A 30 -5.54 8.76 1.43
CA GLY A 30 -6.35 9.25 0.33
C GLY A 30 -6.68 8.15 -0.68
N LEU A 31 -5.97 8.13 -1.82
CA LEU A 31 -6.28 7.23 -2.94
C LEU A 31 -5.51 5.90 -2.82
N PRO A 32 -6.20 4.78 -2.54
CA PRO A 32 -5.56 3.47 -2.33
C PRO A 32 -4.92 2.92 -3.61
N GLU A 33 -4.03 1.94 -3.46
CA GLU A 33 -3.38 1.25 -4.59
C GLU A 33 -4.36 0.37 -5.38
N LEU A 34 -5.31 -0.26 -4.70
CA LEU A 34 -6.37 -1.08 -5.29
C LEU A 34 -7.71 -0.33 -5.28
N PRO A 35 -8.65 -0.63 -6.19
CA PRO A 35 -10.01 -0.09 -6.11
C PRO A 35 -10.66 -0.43 -4.75
N PRO A 36 -11.46 0.47 -4.15
CA PRO A 36 -12.03 0.27 -2.81
C PRO A 36 -12.92 -0.96 -2.66
N CYS A 37 -13.46 -1.48 -3.76
CA CYS A 37 -14.25 -2.71 -3.74
C CYS A 37 -13.41 -3.95 -3.41
N VAL A 38 -12.10 -3.94 -3.67
CA VAL A 38 -11.18 -5.05 -3.37
C VAL A 38 -10.54 -4.78 -2.01
N CYS A 39 -10.98 -5.48 -0.96
CA CYS A 39 -10.51 -5.23 0.39
C CYS A 39 -10.46 -6.49 1.25
N THR A 40 -9.83 -6.35 2.42
CA THR A 40 -9.58 -7.47 3.35
C THR A 40 -10.33 -7.32 4.68
N ARG A 41 -11.31 -6.41 4.77
CA ARG A 41 -12.01 -6.11 6.03
C ARG A 41 -12.64 -7.32 6.72
N GLN A 42 -13.06 -8.31 5.92
CA GLN A 42 -13.67 -9.55 6.41
C GLN A 42 -12.65 -10.63 6.78
N PHE A 43 -11.36 -10.45 6.45
CA PHE A 43 -10.28 -11.33 6.86
C PHE A 43 -9.78 -10.90 8.24
N THR A 44 -10.44 -11.39 9.29
CA THR A 44 -10.15 -11.00 10.68
C THR A 44 -9.03 -11.84 11.30
N PRO A 45 -8.48 -11.46 12.47
CA PRO A 45 -7.52 -12.29 13.19
C PRO A 45 -8.01 -13.72 13.48
N GLU A 46 -9.30 -13.90 13.75
CA GLU A 46 -9.90 -15.22 14.00
C GLU A 46 -9.79 -16.14 12.78
N ILE A 47 -9.92 -15.57 11.58
CA ILE A 47 -9.75 -16.29 10.33
C ILE A 47 -8.27 -16.62 10.10
N ALA A 48 -7.37 -15.68 10.39
CA ALA A 48 -5.93 -15.94 10.32
C ALA A 48 -5.52 -17.09 11.26
N GLU A 49 -6.03 -17.12 12.49
CA GLU A 49 -5.81 -18.23 13.43
C GLU A 49 -6.36 -19.57 12.89
N ALA A 50 -7.58 -19.55 12.36
CA ALA A 50 -8.19 -20.74 11.79
C ALA A 50 -7.41 -21.29 10.58
N LEU A 51 -6.88 -20.42 9.72
CA LEU A 51 -6.07 -20.81 8.57
C LEU A 51 -4.67 -21.27 8.98
N ASP A 52 -4.04 -20.62 9.96
CA ASP A 52 -2.72 -21.03 10.46
C ASP A 52 -2.73 -22.45 11.04
N SER A 53 -3.86 -22.88 11.62
CA SER A 53 -4.06 -24.25 12.14
C SER A 53 -4.06 -25.34 11.05
N LEU A 54 -4.24 -24.98 9.78
CA LEU A 54 -4.20 -25.93 8.66
C LEU A 54 -2.77 -26.35 8.35
N GLN A 55 -2.57 -27.55 7.80
CA GLN A 55 -1.25 -28.02 7.44
C GLN A 55 -0.61 -27.14 6.35
N THR A 56 0.63 -26.69 6.57
CA THR A 56 1.41 -26.01 5.54
C THR A 56 1.92 -26.99 4.49
N ARG A 57 1.72 -26.68 3.21
CA ARG A 57 2.24 -27.50 2.10
C ARG A 57 3.74 -27.28 1.85
N LYS A 58 4.39 -28.27 1.23
CA LYS A 58 5.79 -28.16 0.79
C LYS A 58 5.89 -27.18 -0.39
N GLY A 59 7.02 -26.48 -0.50
CA GLY A 59 7.27 -25.57 -1.62
C GLY A 59 6.68 -24.16 -1.48
N GLY A 60 5.89 -23.90 -0.44
CA GLY A 60 5.31 -22.57 -0.18
C GLY A 60 4.18 -22.21 -1.14
N TYR A 61 3.83 -20.92 -1.14
CA TYR A 61 2.74 -20.34 -1.92
C TYR A 61 3.26 -19.22 -2.81
N ASP A 62 2.56 -18.97 -3.91
CA ASP A 62 2.82 -17.86 -4.82
C ASP A 62 1.85 -16.69 -4.59
N LEU A 63 2.06 -15.62 -5.35
CA LEU A 63 1.34 -14.36 -5.25
C LEU A 63 0.38 -14.19 -6.42
N VAL A 64 -0.75 -13.54 -6.17
CA VAL A 64 -1.46 -12.83 -7.24
C VAL A 64 -0.70 -11.53 -7.51
N GLU A 65 -0.22 -11.36 -8.74
CA GLU A 65 0.50 -10.16 -9.17
C GLU A 65 -0.47 -9.06 -9.63
N PHE A 66 -0.21 -7.82 -9.20
CA PHE A 66 -0.97 -6.65 -9.61
C PHE A 66 -0.02 -5.57 -10.13
N HIS A 67 -0.09 -5.29 -11.43
CA HIS A 67 0.77 -4.34 -12.12
C HIS A 67 0.20 -2.92 -12.01
N SER A 68 0.70 -2.16 -11.04
CA SER A 68 0.38 -0.73 -10.90
C SER A 68 1.26 0.13 -11.81
N THR A 69 0.64 1.00 -12.59
CA THR A 69 1.29 1.89 -13.55
C THR A 69 1.94 3.07 -12.82
N ARG A 70 3.27 3.22 -12.96
CA ARG A 70 4.00 4.41 -12.45
C ARG A 70 3.80 5.61 -13.38
N TYR A 71 4.25 6.78 -12.93
CA TYR A 71 4.20 8.04 -13.70
C TYR A 71 4.90 7.94 -15.08
N ASN A 72 5.95 7.12 -15.19
CA ASN A 72 6.69 6.87 -16.43
C ASN A 72 6.12 5.69 -17.25
N ASN A 73 4.89 5.26 -16.95
CA ASN A 73 4.19 4.15 -17.59
C ASN A 73 4.85 2.77 -17.43
N LEU A 74 5.89 2.64 -16.59
CA LEU A 74 6.46 1.35 -16.24
C LEU A 74 5.67 0.69 -15.11
N PRO A 75 5.44 -0.63 -15.17
CA PRO A 75 4.70 -1.33 -14.11
C PRO A 75 5.54 -1.45 -12.83
N ARG A 76 4.85 -1.34 -11.70
CA ARG A 76 5.29 -1.80 -10.38
C ARG A 76 4.42 -3.00 -10.02
N THR A 77 5.02 -4.17 -9.88
CA THR A 77 4.31 -5.37 -9.42
C THR A 77 4.09 -5.29 -7.91
N LEU A 78 2.83 -5.21 -7.51
CA LEU A 78 2.35 -5.42 -6.15
C LEU A 78 1.93 -6.89 -6.00
N GLY A 79 1.97 -7.41 -4.77
CA GLY A 79 1.64 -8.81 -4.49
C GLY A 79 0.47 -8.97 -3.52
N LEU A 80 -0.52 -9.77 -3.90
CA LEU A 80 -1.60 -10.24 -3.03
C LEU A 80 -1.25 -11.67 -2.60
N ILE A 81 -0.74 -11.80 -1.38
CA ILE A 81 -0.24 -13.06 -0.81
C ILE A 81 -1.37 -14.07 -0.64
N HIS A 82 -1.13 -15.36 -0.90
CA HIS A 82 -2.10 -16.42 -0.63
C HIS A 82 -2.54 -16.46 0.86
N PRO A 83 -3.86 -16.57 1.19
CA PRO A 83 -4.39 -16.44 2.55
C PRO A 83 -3.73 -17.35 3.59
N ARG A 84 -3.41 -18.59 3.19
CA ARG A 84 -2.74 -19.54 4.08
C ARG A 84 -1.33 -19.10 4.48
N ALA A 85 -0.55 -18.57 3.54
CA ALA A 85 0.80 -18.09 3.84
C ALA A 85 0.76 -16.78 4.64
N TYR A 86 -0.18 -15.90 4.28
CA TYR A 86 -0.38 -14.64 4.97
C TYR A 86 -0.79 -14.83 6.44
N ALA A 87 -1.70 -15.77 6.71
CA ALA A 87 -2.14 -16.13 8.06
C ALA A 87 -0.96 -16.49 8.97
N SER A 88 -0.04 -17.35 8.52
CA SER A 88 1.15 -17.71 9.31
C SER A 88 2.11 -16.55 9.52
N LEU A 89 2.33 -15.71 8.50
CA LEU A 89 3.23 -14.56 8.63
C LEU A 89 2.66 -13.49 9.56
N SER A 90 1.40 -13.10 9.37
CA SER A 90 0.73 -12.10 10.21
C SER A 90 0.65 -12.56 11.67
N LYS A 91 0.30 -13.82 11.92
CA LYS A 91 0.32 -14.41 13.26
C LYS A 91 1.71 -14.42 13.87
N CYS A 92 2.73 -14.84 13.12
CA CYS A 92 4.10 -14.88 13.63
C CYS A 92 4.59 -13.47 14.03
N ILE A 93 4.24 -12.43 13.26
CA ILE A 93 4.52 -11.04 13.64
C ILE A 93 3.73 -10.64 14.89
N HIS A 94 2.44 -10.94 14.95
CA HIS A 94 1.57 -10.67 16.12
C HIS A 94 2.10 -11.30 17.42
N ASP A 95 2.41 -12.60 17.38
CA ASP A 95 2.85 -13.37 18.55
C ASP A 95 4.18 -12.86 19.10
N ASN A 96 5.02 -12.27 18.24
CA ASN A 96 6.35 -11.77 18.58
C ASN A 96 6.44 -10.24 18.54
N TRP A 97 5.31 -9.54 18.51
CA TRP A 97 5.27 -8.09 18.29
C TRP A 97 6.10 -7.33 19.32
N PHE A 98 6.04 -7.71 20.59
CA PHE A 98 6.80 -7.06 21.66
C PHE A 98 8.32 -7.28 21.56
N SER A 99 8.75 -8.33 20.87
CA SER A 99 10.16 -8.56 20.55
C SER A 99 10.61 -7.81 19.29
N ILE A 100 9.67 -7.53 18.37
CA ILE A 100 9.93 -6.84 17.09
C ILE A 100 9.86 -5.31 17.26
N ARG A 101 8.84 -4.78 17.95
CA ARG A 101 8.58 -3.34 18.10
C ARG A 101 9.77 -2.51 18.57
N PRO A 102 10.67 -2.98 19.45
CA PRO A 102 11.81 -2.17 19.88
C PRO A 102 12.75 -1.82 18.72
N SER A 103 12.74 -2.60 17.63
CA SER A 103 13.50 -2.27 16.42
C SER A 103 13.03 -0.98 15.76
N PHE A 104 11.81 -0.50 16.01
CA PHE A 104 11.23 0.68 15.34
C PHE A 104 11.29 1.96 16.18
N SER A 105 12.00 1.95 17.31
CA SER A 105 12.06 3.10 18.22
C SER A 105 13.00 4.22 17.75
N ASN A 106 13.64 4.07 16.59
CA ASN A 106 14.57 5.05 16.08
C ASN A 106 13.82 6.31 15.59
N THR A 107 14.47 7.47 15.66
CA THR A 107 13.91 8.78 15.24
C THR A 107 14.31 9.19 13.82
N LYS A 108 15.17 8.40 13.18
CA LYS A 108 15.73 8.63 11.84
C LYS A 108 14.78 8.13 10.75
N SER A 109 14.06 7.04 11.01
CA SER A 109 13.02 6.49 10.15
C SER A 109 11.71 7.24 10.37
N ILE A 110 11.17 7.84 9.31
CA ILE A 110 9.94 8.61 9.38
C ILE A 110 8.71 7.74 9.16
N ILE A 111 8.80 6.81 8.21
CA ILE A 111 7.73 5.86 7.90
C ILE A 111 8.04 4.53 8.59
N LYS A 112 7.23 4.17 9.60
CA LYS A 112 7.44 2.98 10.42
C LYS A 112 6.12 2.41 10.95
N PRO A 113 6.12 1.14 11.41
CA PRO A 113 4.93 0.48 11.95
C PRO A 113 4.36 1.18 13.19
N GLU A 114 3.26 1.91 13.02
CA GLU A 114 2.55 2.64 14.07
C GLU A 114 1.03 2.53 13.84
N LEU A 115 0.25 2.43 14.91
CA LEU A 115 -1.21 2.33 14.77
C LEU A 115 -1.80 3.70 14.44
N HIS A 116 -2.46 3.79 13.28
CA HIS A 116 -3.17 4.98 12.83
C HIS A 116 -4.66 4.93 13.21
N ASP A 117 -5.33 6.07 13.11
CA ASP A 117 -6.74 6.22 13.49
C ASP A 117 -7.68 5.40 12.61
N ASP A 118 -7.32 5.16 11.35
CA ASP A 118 -8.08 4.33 10.40
C ASP A 118 -7.87 2.82 10.56
N GLY A 119 -7.10 2.41 11.59
CA GLY A 119 -6.83 1.01 11.90
C GLY A 119 -5.63 0.41 11.17
N ARG A 120 -4.97 1.14 10.26
CA ARG A 120 -3.74 0.68 9.61
C ARG A 120 -2.53 0.74 10.53
N LEU A 121 -1.54 -0.10 10.25
CA LEU A 121 -0.23 -0.15 10.89
C LEU A 121 0.87 0.48 10.03
N MET A 122 0.69 0.51 8.71
CA MET A 122 1.63 1.11 7.76
C MET A 122 0.91 2.06 6.82
N ILE A 123 1.33 3.33 6.82
CA ILE A 123 0.95 4.35 5.85
C ILE A 123 2.23 5.02 5.33
N MET A 124 2.48 4.89 4.03
CA MET A 124 3.74 5.25 3.37
C MET A 124 3.90 6.75 3.10
N ASN A 125 2.83 7.54 3.23
CA ASN A 125 2.80 8.99 2.96
C ASN A 125 2.20 9.79 4.12
N TYR A 126 2.30 9.29 5.36
CA TYR A 126 1.64 9.85 6.55
C TYR A 126 2.25 11.16 7.08
N GLU A 127 3.46 11.53 6.64
CA GLU A 127 4.10 12.73 7.20
C GLU A 127 3.45 14.03 6.68
N GLU A 128 3.01 14.86 7.62
CA GLU A 128 2.50 16.20 7.36
C GLU A 128 3.58 17.08 6.68
N PRO A 129 3.27 17.77 5.56
CA PRO A 129 4.25 18.58 4.83
C PRO A 129 4.95 19.64 5.67
N THR A 130 4.23 20.27 6.61
CA THR A 130 4.78 21.30 7.50
C THR A 130 5.79 20.72 8.50
N GLN A 131 5.52 19.52 9.02
CA GLN A 131 6.44 18.81 9.91
C GLN A 131 7.72 18.41 9.17
N LYS A 132 7.58 17.95 7.92
CA LYS A 132 8.73 17.66 7.05
C LYS A 132 9.64 18.88 6.88
N ILE A 133 9.06 20.03 6.52
CA ILE A 133 9.82 21.27 6.33
C ILE A 133 10.51 21.71 7.63
N TYR A 134 9.81 21.67 8.76
CA TYR A 134 10.39 22.00 10.05
C TYR A 134 11.59 21.11 10.41
N ARG A 135 11.44 19.79 10.23
CA ARG A 135 12.49 18.79 10.46
C ARG A 135 13.70 19.06 9.57
N ASP A 136 13.48 19.32 8.28
CA ASP A 136 14.53 19.63 7.32
C ASP A 136 15.28 20.91 7.70
N HIS A 137 14.59 21.94 8.20
CA HIS A 137 15.23 23.16 8.72
C HIS A 137 16.08 22.90 9.96
N GLU A 138 15.56 22.14 10.93
CA GLU A 138 16.31 21.85 12.16
C GLU A 138 17.59 21.05 11.86
N ILE A 139 17.50 20.00 11.05
CA ILE A 139 18.64 19.13 10.76
C ILE A 139 19.67 19.77 9.82
N SER A 140 19.24 20.68 8.94
CA SER A 140 20.13 21.37 8.00
C SER A 140 20.84 22.58 8.61
N PHE A 141 20.44 23.05 9.80
CA PHE A 141 21.01 24.24 10.41
C PHE A 141 22.53 24.09 10.63
N GLY A 142 23.30 25.01 10.04
CA GLY A 142 24.78 25.02 10.11
C GLY A 142 25.47 24.05 9.15
N LYS A 143 24.74 23.19 8.44
CA LYS A 143 25.29 22.22 7.48
C LYS A 143 25.54 22.88 6.12
N ARG A 144 26.48 22.32 5.36
CA ARG A 144 26.91 22.84 4.05
C ARG A 144 26.57 21.93 2.88
N PHE A 145 26.35 20.64 3.15
CA PHE A 145 26.11 19.63 2.12
C PHE A 145 24.89 18.79 2.48
N ARG A 146 24.13 18.39 1.46
CA ARG A 146 23.06 17.39 1.55
C ARG A 146 23.42 16.20 0.67
N VAL A 147 23.32 15.00 1.22
CA VAL A 147 23.40 13.73 0.49
C VAL A 147 22.00 13.17 0.34
N THR A 148 21.59 12.83 -0.87
CA THR A 148 20.36 12.09 -1.15
C THR A 148 20.71 10.77 -1.83
N THR A 149 20.13 9.66 -1.41
CA THR A 149 20.36 8.34 -2.03
C THR A 149 19.19 7.38 -1.74
N ASP A 150 18.93 6.43 -2.63
CA ASP A 150 17.93 5.35 -2.45
C ASP A 150 18.57 3.97 -2.56
N ILE A 151 17.88 2.96 -2.02
CA ILE A 151 18.28 1.56 -2.16
C ILE A 151 17.78 1.01 -3.50
N SER A 152 18.68 0.35 -4.23
CA SER A 152 18.32 -0.30 -5.49
C SER A 152 17.36 -1.47 -5.27
N ASN A 153 16.17 -1.37 -5.87
CA ASN A 153 15.19 -2.46 -5.92
C ASN A 153 14.84 -3.02 -4.52
N CYS A 154 14.70 -2.14 -3.53
CA CYS A 154 14.73 -2.46 -2.09
C CYS A 154 13.98 -3.76 -1.72
N PHE A 155 12.66 -3.79 -1.90
CA PHE A 155 11.82 -4.94 -1.51
C PHE A 155 12.23 -6.25 -2.20
N ASN A 156 12.59 -6.19 -3.49
CA ASN A 156 13.01 -7.38 -4.25
C ASN A 156 14.44 -7.82 -3.91
N SER A 157 15.25 -6.94 -3.31
CA SER A 157 16.61 -7.21 -2.86
C SER A 157 16.68 -7.76 -1.43
N ILE A 158 15.56 -7.77 -0.69
CA ILE A 158 15.53 -8.29 0.68
C ILE A 158 15.88 -9.77 0.70
N TYR A 159 16.99 -10.10 1.37
CA TYR A 159 17.35 -11.46 1.68
C TYR A 159 16.68 -11.88 3.00
N THR A 160 15.75 -12.82 2.96
CA THR A 160 14.91 -13.20 4.12
C THR A 160 15.71 -13.57 5.38
N HIS A 161 16.83 -14.29 5.25
CA HIS A 161 17.70 -14.61 6.41
C HIS A 161 18.36 -13.38 7.04
N ALA A 162 18.35 -12.22 6.36
CA ALA A 162 18.78 -10.95 6.93
C ALA A 162 17.83 -10.43 8.01
N ILE A 163 16.57 -10.90 8.05
CA ILE A 163 15.60 -10.55 9.09
C ILE A 163 16.09 -11.04 10.47
N PRO A 164 16.41 -12.34 10.68
CA PRO A 164 17.09 -12.79 11.90
C PRO A 164 18.39 -12.03 12.20
N TRP A 165 19.21 -11.74 11.17
CA TRP A 165 20.48 -11.03 11.38
C TRP A 165 20.28 -9.64 11.97
N ALA A 166 19.23 -8.94 11.56
CA ALA A 166 18.89 -7.62 12.06
C ALA A 166 18.31 -7.68 13.49
N LEU A 167 17.48 -8.68 13.78
CA LEU A 167 16.80 -8.83 15.08
C LEU A 167 17.74 -9.22 16.23
N ILE A 168 18.65 -10.17 16.01
CA ILE A 168 19.49 -10.72 17.08
C ILE A 168 20.99 -10.59 16.81
N GLY A 169 21.38 -10.11 15.63
CA GLY A 169 22.77 -10.03 15.19
C GLY A 169 23.19 -11.20 14.30
N ILE A 170 24.15 -10.95 13.40
CA ILE A 170 24.60 -11.92 12.37
C ILE A 170 25.19 -13.20 12.99
N ILE A 171 26.05 -13.06 14.00
CA ILE A 171 26.74 -14.20 14.63
C ILE A 171 25.75 -15.16 15.32
N PRO A 172 24.91 -14.71 16.27
CA PRO A 172 23.95 -15.61 16.93
C PRO A 172 22.90 -16.15 15.95
N ALA A 173 22.46 -15.37 14.97
CA ALA A 173 21.51 -15.85 13.95
C ALA A 173 22.09 -17.00 13.12
N LYS A 174 23.36 -16.92 12.70
CA LYS A 174 24.02 -18.00 11.97
C LYS A 174 24.28 -19.23 12.84
N ALA A 175 24.62 -19.04 14.11
CA ALA A 175 24.86 -20.15 15.04
C ALA A 175 23.57 -20.95 15.33
N GLY A 176 22.43 -20.26 15.41
CA GLY A 176 21.12 -20.85 15.69
C GLY A 176 20.23 -21.07 14.46
N GLN A 177 20.75 -20.97 13.23
CA GLN A 177 19.92 -20.97 12.01
C GLN A 177 19.08 -22.24 11.81
N ASP A 178 19.55 -23.37 12.36
CA ASP A 178 18.89 -24.68 12.22
C ASP A 178 17.82 -24.92 13.33
N ASP A 179 17.75 -24.04 14.33
CA ASP A 179 16.70 -24.10 15.34
C ASP A 179 15.39 -23.53 14.80
N GLY A 180 14.61 -24.38 14.14
CA GLY A 180 13.29 -24.02 13.63
C GLY A 180 12.25 -23.67 14.68
N ASN A 181 12.52 -23.90 15.98
CA ASN A 181 11.62 -23.50 17.06
C ASN A 181 11.85 -22.05 17.50
N PHE A 182 13.03 -21.49 17.21
CA PHE A 182 13.35 -20.12 17.54
C PHE A 182 12.52 -19.13 16.69
N TRP A 183 11.89 -18.16 17.37
CA TRP A 183 10.88 -17.31 16.75
C TRP A 183 11.39 -16.48 15.57
N VAL A 184 12.66 -16.03 15.58
CA VAL A 184 13.24 -15.30 14.45
C VAL A 184 13.37 -16.19 13.20
N ASN A 185 13.70 -17.47 13.38
CA ASN A 185 13.79 -18.44 12.30
C ASN A 185 12.39 -18.85 11.81
N LYS A 186 11.39 -18.88 12.72
CA LYS A 186 9.98 -19.03 12.34
C LYS A 186 9.51 -17.84 11.50
N LEU A 187 9.88 -16.62 11.86
CA LEU A 187 9.53 -15.41 11.10
C LEU A 187 10.13 -15.46 9.70
N ASP A 188 11.43 -15.77 9.56
CA ASP A 188 12.08 -16.00 8.27
C ASP A 188 11.36 -17.09 7.46
N LYS A 189 11.06 -18.24 8.07
CA LYS A 189 10.34 -19.33 7.40
C LYS A 189 8.96 -18.90 6.92
N CYS A 190 8.21 -18.14 7.72
CA CYS A 190 6.90 -17.61 7.32
C CYS A 190 7.04 -16.57 6.20
N GLN A 191 8.05 -15.71 6.24
CA GLN A 191 8.33 -14.74 5.18
C GLN A 191 8.70 -15.43 3.86
N ARG A 192 9.45 -16.52 3.90
CA ARG A 192 9.76 -17.33 2.70
C ARG A 192 8.52 -18.05 2.18
N LEU A 193 7.63 -18.50 3.07
CA LEU A 193 6.43 -19.25 2.73
C LEU A 193 5.51 -18.49 1.76
N VAL A 194 5.46 -17.15 1.86
CA VAL A 194 4.62 -16.30 1.00
C VAL A 194 5.10 -16.19 -0.45
N LYS A 195 6.35 -16.60 -0.73
CA LYS A 195 6.99 -16.50 -2.04
C LYS A 195 7.76 -17.77 -2.35
N ARG A 196 7.05 -18.90 -2.41
CA ARG A 196 7.56 -20.21 -2.85
C ARG A 196 8.80 -20.73 -2.11
N ASN A 197 8.93 -20.37 -0.84
CA ASN A 197 10.13 -20.60 -0.02
C ASN A 197 11.42 -19.97 -0.56
N GLU A 198 11.33 -19.04 -1.52
CA GLU A 198 12.45 -18.27 -2.02
C GLU A 198 13.01 -17.38 -0.91
N THR A 199 14.33 -17.21 -0.93
CA THR A 199 15.02 -16.43 0.10
C THR A 199 15.28 -14.99 -0.32
N LEU A 200 15.01 -14.64 -1.58
CA LEU A 200 15.25 -13.32 -2.15
C LEU A 200 13.94 -12.64 -2.59
N GLY A 201 13.77 -11.42 -2.11
CA GLY A 201 12.63 -10.55 -2.35
C GLY A 201 11.48 -10.81 -1.39
N VAL A 202 10.77 -9.74 -1.05
CA VAL A 202 9.50 -9.79 -0.32
C VAL A 202 8.40 -9.11 -1.15
N PRO A 203 7.12 -9.55 -1.05
CA PRO A 203 6.02 -8.96 -1.83
C PRO A 203 5.85 -7.47 -1.53
N ILE A 204 5.64 -6.64 -2.56
CA ILE A 204 5.39 -5.21 -2.39
C ILE A 204 3.89 -4.98 -2.13
N GLY A 205 3.55 -4.20 -1.10
CA GLY A 205 2.17 -3.75 -0.80
C GLY A 205 1.64 -4.19 0.57
N PRO A 206 1.77 -5.46 1.00
CA PRO A 206 1.36 -5.89 2.34
C PRO A 206 2.22 -5.28 3.46
N ALA A 207 1.63 -4.92 4.61
CA ALA A 207 2.38 -4.37 5.76
C ALA A 207 3.41 -5.35 6.32
N THR A 208 3.16 -6.65 6.25
CA THR A 208 4.11 -7.67 6.72
C THR A 208 5.47 -7.56 6.03
N SER A 209 5.48 -7.25 4.73
CA SER A 209 6.73 -7.05 3.99
C SER A 209 7.43 -5.75 4.37
N SER A 210 6.66 -4.67 4.55
CA SER A 210 7.20 -3.38 4.98
C SER A 210 7.82 -3.46 6.37
N ILE A 211 7.22 -4.23 7.29
CA ILE A 211 7.79 -4.55 8.61
C ILE A 211 9.14 -5.27 8.45
N SER A 212 9.23 -6.28 7.58
CA SER A 212 10.47 -7.01 7.32
C SER A 212 11.59 -6.11 6.76
N VAL A 213 11.27 -5.20 5.85
CA VAL A 213 12.20 -4.18 5.34
C VAL A 213 12.65 -3.27 6.49
N GLU A 214 11.69 -2.77 7.26
CA GLU A 214 11.94 -1.81 8.33
C GLU A 214 12.83 -2.41 9.44
N ILE A 215 12.63 -3.68 9.81
CA ILE A 215 13.51 -4.41 10.75
C ILE A 215 14.98 -4.32 10.30
N ILE A 216 15.24 -4.57 9.00
CA ILE A 216 16.60 -4.58 8.44
C ILE A 216 17.17 -3.15 8.39
N LEU A 217 16.41 -2.19 7.87
CA LEU A 217 16.89 -0.83 7.69
C LEU A 217 17.09 -0.09 9.02
N ASN A 218 16.28 -0.36 10.05
CA ASN A 218 16.54 0.16 11.40
C ASN A 218 17.90 -0.27 11.95
N LYS A 219 18.36 -1.49 11.63
CA LYS A 219 19.67 -1.93 12.06
C LYS A 219 20.79 -1.15 11.38
N VAL A 220 20.60 -0.77 10.11
CA VAL A 220 21.53 0.11 9.37
C VAL A 220 21.49 1.53 9.97
N ASP A 221 20.31 2.08 10.20
CA ASP A 221 20.12 3.41 10.80
C ASP A 221 20.82 3.52 12.16
N HIS A 222 20.74 2.46 12.98
CA HIS A 222 21.37 2.43 14.29
C HIS A 222 22.89 2.51 14.21
N GLU A 223 23.53 1.81 13.26
CA GLU A 223 24.99 1.88 13.11
C GLU A 223 25.43 3.25 12.55
N LEU A 224 24.67 3.83 11.60
CA LEU A 224 24.95 5.19 11.12
C LEU A 224 24.78 6.25 12.22
N SER A 225 23.78 6.09 13.08
CA SER A 225 23.55 6.99 14.20
C SER A 225 24.68 6.96 15.23
N LYS A 226 25.32 5.80 15.45
CA LYS A 226 26.50 5.70 16.34
C LYS A 226 27.70 6.49 15.83
N THR A 227 27.88 6.56 14.52
CA THR A 227 28.94 7.36 13.90
C THR A 227 28.66 8.87 14.04
N GLY A 228 27.43 9.25 14.36
CA GLY A 228 27.02 10.65 14.58
C GLY A 228 26.54 11.36 13.33
N TYR A 229 26.00 10.63 12.34
CA TYR A 229 25.43 11.23 11.14
C TYR A 229 24.06 11.86 11.40
N ASP A 230 23.85 13.05 10.81
CA ASP A 230 22.58 13.77 10.82
C ASP A 230 21.77 13.42 9.57
N PHE A 231 21.06 12.29 9.62
CA PHE A 231 20.23 11.82 8.51
C PHE A 231 18.77 11.56 8.90
N ILE A 232 17.94 11.42 7.88
CA ILE A 232 16.55 10.95 7.94
C ILE A 232 16.34 9.91 6.83
N ARG A 233 15.38 9.00 7.04
CA ARG A 233 15.01 7.95 6.09
C ARG A 233 13.51 7.87 5.88
N TYR A 234 13.09 7.86 4.62
CA TYR A 234 11.73 7.57 4.18
C TYR A 234 11.73 6.25 3.43
N VAL A 235 11.25 5.18 4.07
CA VAL A 235 11.30 3.83 3.47
C VAL A 235 12.73 3.47 3.09
N ASP A 236 13.11 3.55 1.81
CA ASP A 236 14.45 3.27 1.29
C ASP A 236 15.25 4.52 0.87
N ASP A 237 14.65 5.70 0.94
CA ASP A 237 15.29 6.98 0.61
C ASP A 237 16.00 7.57 1.85
N TYR A 238 17.30 7.80 1.77
CA TYR A 238 18.12 8.45 2.79
C TYR A 238 18.45 9.89 2.40
N THR A 239 18.34 10.80 3.37
CA THR A 239 18.83 12.17 3.26
C THR A 239 19.73 12.49 4.45
N CYS A 240 21.00 12.83 4.20
CA CYS A 240 21.97 13.18 5.25
C CYS A 240 22.49 14.60 5.06
N TYR A 241 22.71 15.31 6.16
CA TYR A 241 23.21 16.68 6.18
C TYR A 241 24.60 16.72 6.79
N CYS A 242 25.54 17.37 6.12
CA CYS A 242 26.97 17.30 6.44
C CYS A 242 27.63 18.68 6.46
N ASP A 243 28.65 18.82 7.30
CA ASP A 243 29.44 20.04 7.48
C ASP A 243 30.49 20.20 6.38
N THR A 244 31.03 19.08 5.88
CA THR A 244 32.04 19.05 4.82
C THR A 244 31.71 18.03 3.74
N GLU A 245 32.28 18.22 2.55
CA GLU A 245 32.11 17.27 1.44
C GLU A 245 32.71 15.91 1.79
N GLU A 246 33.81 15.88 2.55
CA GLU A 246 34.44 14.64 3.02
C GLU A 246 33.49 13.85 3.94
N GLN A 247 32.75 14.53 4.83
CA GLN A 247 31.75 13.86 5.67
C GLN A 247 30.61 13.29 4.82
N ALA A 248 30.17 14.00 3.79
CA ALA A 248 29.18 13.50 2.84
C ALA A 248 29.66 12.22 2.11
N GLN A 249 30.91 12.19 1.66
CA GLN A 249 31.50 11.00 1.03
C GLN A 249 31.67 9.84 2.02
N HIS A 250 32.04 10.13 3.28
CA HIS A 250 32.11 9.11 4.34
C HIS A 250 30.74 8.52 4.64
N PHE A 251 29.69 9.34 4.73
CA PHE A 251 28.32 8.85 4.93
C PHE A 251 27.90 7.87 3.83
N ILE A 252 28.10 8.21 2.55
CA ILE A 252 27.77 7.32 1.42
C ILE A 252 28.53 5.99 1.53
N LYS A 253 29.82 6.06 1.89
CA LYS A 253 30.66 4.87 2.05
C LYS A 253 30.17 3.98 3.20
N ASP A 254 29.94 4.55 4.37
CA ASP A 254 29.50 3.81 5.56
C ASP A 254 28.10 3.21 5.34
N LEU A 255 27.16 3.98 4.78
CA LEU A 255 25.83 3.49 4.41
C LEU A 255 25.92 2.29 3.45
N LYS A 256 26.76 2.39 2.41
CA LYS A 256 27.01 1.28 1.48
C LYS A 256 27.59 0.05 2.18
N GLU A 257 28.53 0.25 3.10
CA GLU A 257 29.15 -0.84 3.87
C GLU A 257 28.15 -1.54 4.79
N HIS A 258 27.31 -0.77 5.51
CA HIS A 258 26.27 -1.32 6.37
C HIS A 258 25.16 -2.04 5.59
N LEU A 259 24.66 -1.45 4.49
CA LEU A 259 23.68 -2.10 3.61
C LEU A 259 24.20 -3.42 3.03
N LYS A 260 25.48 -3.47 2.65
CA LYS A 260 26.11 -4.68 2.10
C LYS A 260 26.07 -5.87 3.07
N GLN A 261 26.10 -5.62 4.38
CA GLN A 261 25.98 -6.69 5.39
C GLN A 261 24.64 -7.44 5.26
N PHE A 262 23.59 -6.73 4.85
CA PHE A 262 22.24 -7.26 4.63
C PHE A 262 21.91 -7.52 3.15
N LYS A 263 22.93 -7.55 2.28
CA LYS A 263 22.82 -7.80 0.83
C LYS A 263 22.08 -6.71 0.03
N LEU A 264 21.98 -5.51 0.59
CA LEU A 264 21.39 -4.35 -0.07
C LEU A 264 22.46 -3.49 -0.73
N THR A 265 22.07 -2.73 -1.76
CA THR A 265 22.96 -1.85 -2.53
C THR A 265 22.31 -0.49 -2.77
N LEU A 266 23.12 0.55 -2.79
CA LEU A 266 22.68 1.90 -3.17
C LEU A 266 22.48 2.01 -4.67
N ASN A 267 21.50 2.81 -5.07
CA ASN A 267 21.32 3.23 -6.44
C ASN A 267 22.20 4.43 -6.75
N LEU A 268 23.33 4.14 -7.39
CA LEU A 268 24.35 5.13 -7.70
C LEU A 268 23.86 6.24 -8.65
N ARG A 269 22.79 6.00 -9.43
CA ARG A 269 22.25 7.01 -10.36
C ARG A 269 21.49 8.13 -9.67
N LYS A 270 20.88 7.83 -8.52
CA LYS A 270 20.12 8.79 -7.71
C LYS A 270 20.90 9.26 -6.48
N THR A 271 22.14 8.78 -6.30
CA THR A 271 23.01 9.24 -5.22
C THR A 271 23.62 10.58 -5.61
N THR A 272 23.28 11.64 -4.87
CA THR A 272 23.75 13.01 -5.13
C THR A 272 24.34 13.63 -3.87
N VAL A 273 25.30 14.53 -4.07
CA VAL A 273 25.84 15.43 -3.04
C VAL A 273 25.64 16.85 -3.54
N GLU A 274 24.92 17.66 -2.79
CA GLU A 274 24.49 19.00 -3.19
C GLU A 274 24.93 20.03 -2.14
N ASN A 275 25.32 21.23 -2.59
CA ASN A 275 25.66 22.33 -1.69
C ASN A 275 24.37 23.00 -1.18
N LEU A 276 24.33 23.30 0.12
CA LEU A 276 23.26 24.08 0.75
C LEU A 276 23.52 25.60 0.61
N PRO A 277 22.46 26.44 0.59
CA PRO A 277 21.05 26.10 0.76
C PRO A 277 20.42 25.48 -0.49
N LEU A 278 19.40 24.65 -0.28
CA LEU A 278 18.58 24.04 -1.33
C LEU A 278 17.12 24.39 -1.09
N SER A 279 16.32 24.37 -2.16
CA SER A 279 14.87 24.42 -2.01
C SER A 279 14.38 23.17 -1.28
N HIS A 280 13.41 23.35 -0.37
CA HIS A 280 12.74 22.25 0.33
C HIS A 280 11.75 21.51 -0.58
N GLU A 281 11.24 22.23 -1.58
CA GLU A 281 10.32 21.69 -2.57
C GLU A 281 11.01 21.63 -3.93
N ASP A 282 10.67 20.62 -4.72
CA ASP A 282 11.11 20.52 -6.10
C ASP A 282 10.63 21.75 -6.89
N THR A 283 11.45 22.22 -7.83
CA THR A 283 11.14 23.39 -8.66
C THR A 283 9.80 23.25 -9.38
N TRP A 284 9.48 22.05 -9.90
CA TRP A 284 8.21 21.80 -10.59
C TRP A 284 7.00 22.00 -9.68
N LEU A 285 7.13 21.69 -8.38
CA LEU A 285 6.06 21.84 -7.41
C LEU A 285 5.83 23.32 -7.09
N LEU A 286 6.91 24.09 -6.94
CA LEU A 286 6.86 25.54 -6.76
C LEU A 286 6.22 26.22 -7.97
N ASP A 287 6.65 25.86 -9.19
CA ASP A 287 6.10 26.42 -10.43
C ASP A 287 4.62 26.09 -10.61
N LEU A 288 4.22 24.88 -10.21
CA LEU A 288 2.82 24.46 -10.27
C LEU A 288 1.97 25.22 -9.23
N LYS A 289 2.42 25.34 -7.98
CA LYS A 289 1.72 26.12 -6.95
C LYS A 289 1.66 27.61 -7.30
N ALA A 290 2.70 28.15 -7.92
CA ALA A 290 2.70 29.52 -8.42
C ALA A 290 1.69 29.75 -9.56
N ALA A 291 1.29 28.69 -10.28
CA ALA A 291 0.27 28.75 -11.32
C ALA A 291 -1.17 28.70 -10.76
N LEU A 292 -1.37 28.33 -9.49
CA LEU A 292 -2.66 28.45 -8.84
C LEU A 292 -3.02 29.92 -8.58
N PRO A 293 -4.30 30.31 -8.74
CA PRO A 293 -4.74 31.63 -8.32
C PRO A 293 -4.40 31.88 -6.85
N HIS A 294 -3.82 33.05 -6.56
CA HIS A 294 -3.29 33.38 -5.23
C HIS A 294 -4.32 33.19 -4.09
N ARG A 295 -5.60 33.44 -4.37
CA ARG A 295 -6.71 33.24 -3.43
C ARG A 295 -6.83 31.79 -2.91
N LEU A 296 -6.37 30.81 -3.69
CA LEU A 296 -6.42 29.39 -3.33
C LEU A 296 -5.12 28.89 -2.68
N ASN A 297 -4.05 29.68 -2.73
CA ASN A 297 -2.79 29.31 -2.08
C ASN A 297 -2.82 29.54 -0.56
N ASN A 298 -3.74 30.38 -0.04
CA ASN A 298 -3.83 30.77 1.38
C ASN A 298 -5.28 31.07 1.86
N GLY A 299 -6.32 30.66 1.13
CA GLY A 299 -7.69 31.14 1.35
C GLY A 299 -8.39 30.55 2.58
N ASP A 300 -9.12 31.41 3.31
CA ASP A 300 -10.22 31.01 4.17
C ASP A 300 -11.30 30.27 3.34
N ASP A 301 -12.14 29.44 3.97
CA ASP A 301 -13.17 28.61 3.32
C ASP A 301 -14.19 29.39 2.45
N ASP A 302 -14.18 30.73 2.49
CA ASP A 302 -15.08 31.64 1.78
C ASP A 302 -14.53 32.20 0.44
N GLU A 303 -13.32 31.81 0.01
CA GLU A 303 -12.74 32.30 -1.26
C GLU A 303 -13.43 31.67 -2.49
N PRO A 304 -13.64 32.44 -3.60
CA PRO A 304 -14.28 31.91 -4.81
C PRO A 304 -13.52 30.72 -5.40
N GLU A 305 -14.26 29.68 -5.72
CA GLU A 305 -13.77 28.49 -6.40
C GLU A 305 -13.19 28.81 -7.81
N LEU A 306 -12.57 27.82 -8.44
CA LEU A 306 -11.97 27.95 -9.77
C LEU A 306 -13.05 28.07 -10.85
N SER A 307 -12.94 29.09 -11.69
CA SER A 307 -13.71 29.17 -12.93
C SER A 307 -13.25 28.10 -13.95
N PRO A 308 -14.09 27.74 -14.95
CA PRO A 308 -13.68 26.82 -16.01
C PRO A 308 -12.44 27.28 -16.80
N ALA A 309 -12.28 28.60 -16.98
CA ALA A 309 -11.13 29.17 -17.68
C ALA A 309 -9.85 29.05 -16.85
N GLU A 310 -9.90 29.37 -15.56
CA GLU A 310 -8.75 29.20 -14.65
C GLU A 310 -8.36 27.73 -14.51
N THR A 311 -9.36 26.84 -14.42
CA THR A 311 -9.16 25.39 -14.39
C THR A 311 -8.39 24.90 -15.62
N LEU A 312 -8.81 25.31 -16.83
CA LEU A 312 -8.15 24.93 -18.06
C LEU A 312 -6.73 25.51 -18.16
N THR A 313 -6.54 26.78 -17.79
CA THR A 313 -5.22 27.40 -17.74
C THR A 313 -4.27 26.65 -16.81
N PHE A 314 -4.73 26.30 -15.61
CA PHE A 314 -3.95 25.56 -14.63
C PHE A 314 -3.58 24.16 -15.15
N ILE A 315 -4.54 23.42 -15.72
CA ILE A 315 -4.28 22.09 -16.31
C ILE A 315 -3.28 22.19 -17.46
N ASN A 316 -3.41 23.18 -18.34
CA ASN A 316 -2.45 23.38 -19.44
C ASN A 316 -1.05 23.65 -18.90
N LYS A 317 -0.93 24.47 -17.85
CA LYS A 317 0.37 24.71 -17.20
C LYS A 317 0.94 23.44 -16.57
N ALA A 318 0.10 22.63 -15.92
CA ALA A 318 0.53 21.34 -15.37
C ALA A 318 1.04 20.38 -16.47
N ILE A 319 0.43 20.39 -17.66
CA ILE A 319 0.90 19.60 -18.81
C ILE A 319 2.28 20.08 -19.30
N GLU A 320 2.50 21.40 -19.36
CA GLU A 320 3.81 21.97 -19.72
C GLU A 320 4.89 21.53 -18.74
N ILE A 321 4.64 21.73 -17.44
CA ILE A 321 5.58 21.34 -16.37
C ILE A 321 5.87 19.83 -16.43
N ASN A 322 4.83 18.99 -16.62
CA ASN A 322 5.01 17.54 -16.73
C ASN A 322 5.90 17.11 -17.91
N LYS A 323 5.93 17.89 -19.01
CA LYS A 323 6.83 17.60 -20.15
C LYS A 323 8.29 17.94 -19.83
N GLU A 324 8.51 18.95 -18.99
CA GLU A 324 9.85 19.38 -18.56
C GLU A 324 10.40 18.48 -17.45
N THR A 325 9.53 17.99 -16.57
CA THR A 325 9.88 17.09 -15.45
C THR A 325 9.10 15.77 -15.53
N PRO A 326 9.52 14.84 -16.42
CA PRO A 326 8.82 13.58 -16.63
C PRO A 326 8.89 12.61 -15.45
N ASP A 327 9.71 12.92 -14.44
CA ASP A 327 9.88 12.11 -13.23
C ASP A 327 8.87 12.42 -12.12
N GLY A 328 8.16 13.54 -12.22
CA GLY A 328 7.22 13.99 -11.21
C GLY A 328 5.81 13.51 -11.51
N SER A 329 5.07 13.09 -10.49
CA SER A 329 3.63 12.83 -10.59
C SER A 329 2.81 14.12 -10.73
N VAL A 330 3.30 15.07 -11.55
CA VAL A 330 2.87 16.46 -11.67
C VAL A 330 1.38 16.53 -11.98
N LEU A 331 0.92 15.81 -13.01
CA LEU A 331 -0.49 15.77 -13.37
C LEU A 331 -1.35 15.20 -12.23
N LYS A 332 -0.91 14.11 -11.60
CA LYS A 332 -1.64 13.50 -10.48
C LYS A 332 -1.79 14.50 -9.33
N TYR A 333 -0.72 15.20 -8.98
CA TYR A 333 -0.74 16.23 -7.94
C TYR A 333 -1.61 17.42 -8.35
N ALA A 334 -1.46 17.92 -9.59
CA ALA A 334 -2.26 19.03 -10.12
C ALA A 334 -3.76 18.77 -10.04
N PHE A 335 -4.23 17.59 -10.47
CA PHE A 335 -5.64 17.22 -10.33
C PHE A 335 -6.04 17.01 -8.86
N SER A 336 -5.15 16.50 -8.01
CA SER A 336 -5.47 16.32 -6.58
C SER A 336 -5.68 17.66 -5.86
N ILE A 337 -4.82 18.66 -6.12
CA ILE A 337 -4.90 19.94 -5.40
C ILE A 337 -6.09 20.80 -5.83
N ILE A 338 -6.50 20.75 -7.10
CA ILE A 338 -7.63 21.56 -7.55
C ILE A 338 -8.98 20.92 -7.21
N LEU A 339 -9.03 19.60 -6.93
CA LEU A 339 -10.29 18.87 -6.77
C LEU A 339 -11.22 19.52 -5.74
N SER A 340 -10.71 19.98 -4.59
CA SER A 340 -11.49 20.66 -3.54
C SER A 340 -12.05 22.01 -4.01
N HIS A 341 -11.39 22.70 -4.94
CA HIS A 341 -11.70 24.08 -5.34
C HIS A 341 -12.50 24.21 -6.64
N LEU A 342 -13.09 23.13 -7.16
CA LEU A 342 -13.85 23.13 -8.41
C LEU A 342 -15.37 23.20 -8.22
N GLU A 343 -16.01 24.16 -8.89
CA GLU A 343 -17.47 24.24 -8.99
C GLU A 343 -17.98 23.36 -10.13
N SER A 344 -19.26 22.99 -10.07
CA SER A 344 -20.02 22.23 -11.07
C SER A 344 -19.47 22.23 -12.51
N VAL A 345 -19.45 23.38 -13.21
CA VAL A 345 -18.98 23.47 -14.61
C VAL A 345 -17.47 23.23 -14.74
N ALA A 346 -16.69 23.73 -13.78
CA ALA A 346 -15.24 23.55 -13.74
C ALA A 346 -14.86 22.10 -13.43
N THR A 347 -15.63 21.41 -12.58
CA THR A 347 -15.49 19.97 -12.31
C THR A 347 -15.65 19.17 -13.59
N ASN A 348 -16.68 19.46 -14.41
CA ASN A 348 -16.88 18.78 -15.69
C ASN A 348 -15.71 19.04 -16.67
N GLN A 349 -15.24 20.29 -16.75
CA GLN A 349 -14.10 20.66 -17.59
C GLN A 349 -12.82 19.91 -17.18
N ALA A 350 -12.53 19.87 -15.87
CA ALA A 350 -11.40 19.14 -15.33
C ALA A 350 -11.53 17.63 -15.56
N LEU A 351 -12.71 17.06 -15.35
CA LEU A 351 -12.99 15.65 -15.60
C LEU A 351 -12.75 15.28 -17.07
N ASN A 352 -13.21 16.12 -18.02
CA ASN A 352 -12.94 15.92 -19.45
C ASN A 352 -11.43 15.86 -19.72
N SER A 353 -10.67 16.83 -19.21
CA SER A 353 -9.22 16.86 -19.36
C SER A 353 -8.56 15.63 -18.73
N LEU A 354 -9.01 15.22 -17.54
CA LEU A 354 -8.51 14.06 -16.81
C LEU A 354 -8.71 12.75 -17.58
N VAL A 355 -9.91 12.54 -18.15
CA VAL A 355 -10.22 11.35 -18.96
C VAL A 355 -9.34 11.30 -20.21
N ASN A 356 -9.18 12.43 -20.93
CA ASN A 356 -8.32 12.48 -22.11
C ASN A 356 -6.84 12.23 -21.77
N LEU A 357 -6.33 12.83 -20.68
CA LEU A 357 -4.95 12.65 -20.25
C LEU A 357 -4.69 11.21 -19.77
N SER A 358 -5.69 10.54 -19.21
CA SER A 358 -5.59 9.15 -18.76
C SER A 358 -5.28 8.16 -19.88
N TRP A 359 -5.51 8.53 -21.15
CA TRP A 359 -5.07 7.75 -22.31
C TRP A 359 -3.54 7.65 -22.39
N TYR A 360 -2.85 8.74 -22.06
CA TYR A 360 -1.39 8.83 -22.12
C TYR A 360 -0.73 8.53 -20.77
N TYR A 361 -1.44 8.81 -19.67
CA TYR A 361 -0.97 8.65 -18.30
C TYR A 361 -1.98 7.83 -17.48
N PRO A 362 -1.99 6.49 -17.60
CA PRO A 362 -2.97 5.63 -16.92
C PRO A 362 -2.96 5.75 -15.39
N SER A 363 -1.85 6.21 -14.80
CA SER A 363 -1.77 6.50 -13.35
C SER A 363 -2.76 7.56 -12.85
N LEU A 364 -3.41 8.30 -13.77
CA LEU A 364 -4.47 9.26 -13.49
C LEU A 364 -5.86 8.61 -13.35
N ILE A 365 -6.07 7.40 -13.87
CA ILE A 365 -7.37 6.71 -13.89
C ILE A 365 -8.04 6.66 -12.51
N PRO A 366 -7.33 6.34 -11.42
CA PRO A 366 -7.96 6.29 -10.09
C PRO A 366 -8.59 7.63 -9.65
N LEU A 367 -8.05 8.78 -10.11
CA LEU A 367 -8.62 10.09 -9.81
C LEU A 367 -9.97 10.33 -10.50
N ILE A 368 -10.25 9.65 -11.62
CA ILE A 368 -11.53 9.77 -12.33
C ILE A 368 -12.69 9.44 -11.39
N SER A 369 -12.54 8.44 -10.52
CA SER A 369 -13.58 8.09 -9.55
C SER A 369 -13.89 9.26 -8.60
N LEU A 370 -12.86 9.95 -8.09
CA LEU A 370 -13.05 11.07 -7.17
C LEU A 370 -13.74 12.26 -7.86
N TYR A 371 -13.34 12.55 -9.10
CA TYR A 371 -13.96 13.60 -9.90
C TYR A 371 -15.40 13.29 -10.28
N LEU A 372 -15.71 12.04 -10.62
CA LEU A 372 -17.08 11.62 -10.87
C LEU A 372 -17.94 11.77 -9.60
N ASP A 373 -17.44 11.34 -8.45
CA ASP A 373 -18.17 11.46 -7.18
C ASP A 373 -18.51 12.92 -6.86
N LYS A 374 -17.54 13.84 -7.05
CA LYS A 374 -17.77 15.27 -6.92
C LYS A 374 -18.75 15.81 -7.97
N PHE A 375 -18.58 15.41 -9.24
CA PHE A 375 -19.45 15.81 -10.36
C PHE A 375 -20.91 15.43 -10.11
N TYR A 376 -21.19 14.17 -9.78
CA TYR A 376 -22.56 13.69 -9.55
C TYR A 376 -23.22 14.37 -8.36
N THR A 377 -22.46 14.61 -7.29
CA THR A 377 -22.93 15.36 -6.12
C THR A 377 -23.36 16.79 -6.51
N GLN A 378 -22.62 17.44 -7.41
CA GLN A 378 -22.88 18.82 -7.82
C GLN A 378 -23.95 18.97 -8.92
N LEU A 379 -24.06 18.00 -9.84
CA LEU A 379 -24.79 18.17 -11.10
C LEU A 379 -26.06 17.33 -11.26
N GLN A 380 -26.35 16.40 -10.34
CA GLN A 380 -27.52 15.51 -10.42
C GLN A 380 -27.67 14.82 -11.79
N ALA A 381 -26.55 14.49 -12.42
CA ALA A 381 -26.54 13.87 -13.75
C ALA A 381 -27.22 12.49 -13.70
N GLN A 382 -28.01 12.17 -14.72
CA GLN A 382 -28.72 10.90 -14.84
C GLN A 382 -27.91 9.81 -15.55
N GLU A 383 -26.90 10.19 -16.33
CA GLU A 383 -26.07 9.27 -17.11
C GLU A 383 -24.57 9.54 -16.89
N LEU A 384 -23.75 8.50 -17.04
CA LEU A 384 -22.30 8.59 -16.90
C LEU A 384 -21.67 9.36 -18.06
N PRO A 385 -21.06 10.55 -17.82
CA PRO A 385 -20.35 11.24 -18.87
C PRO A 385 -19.13 10.43 -19.30
N TYR A 386 -18.73 10.62 -20.56
CA TYR A 386 -17.53 10.00 -21.14
C TYR A 386 -17.54 8.46 -21.18
N LYS A 387 -18.71 7.81 -21.12
CA LYS A 387 -18.84 6.34 -21.18
C LYS A 387 -18.00 5.70 -22.29
N THR A 388 -18.07 6.24 -23.51
CA THR A 388 -17.30 5.73 -24.66
C THR A 388 -15.79 5.84 -24.47
N GLN A 389 -15.31 6.93 -23.86
CA GLN A 389 -13.90 7.14 -23.56
C GLN A 389 -13.43 6.18 -22.46
N LEU A 390 -14.23 5.98 -21.41
CA LEU A 390 -13.92 5.08 -20.31
C LEU A 390 -13.83 3.61 -20.76
N THR A 391 -14.75 3.16 -21.62
CA THR A 391 -14.67 1.80 -22.20
C THR A 391 -13.52 1.67 -23.20
N GLY A 392 -13.20 2.73 -23.95
CA GLY A 392 -11.99 2.79 -24.77
C GLY A 392 -10.70 2.65 -23.95
N LEU A 393 -10.61 3.37 -22.82
CA LEU A 393 -9.50 3.26 -21.88
C LEU A 393 -9.42 1.84 -21.29
N LEU A 394 -10.55 1.20 -21.00
CA LEU A 394 -10.57 -0.16 -20.45
C LEU A 394 -9.89 -1.13 -21.42
N VAL A 395 -10.26 -1.06 -22.69
CA VAL A 395 -9.67 -1.89 -23.76
C VAL A 395 -8.17 -1.59 -23.92
N GLU A 396 -7.77 -0.32 -23.93
CA GLU A 396 -6.37 0.07 -24.06
C GLU A 396 -5.52 -0.47 -22.89
N ASN A 397 -6.00 -0.34 -21.65
CA ASN A 397 -5.29 -0.86 -20.48
C ASN A 397 -5.26 -2.39 -20.44
N ALA A 398 -6.32 -3.06 -20.90
CA ALA A 398 -6.35 -4.51 -21.05
C ALA A 398 -5.31 -5.03 -22.05
N LYS A 399 -5.22 -4.40 -23.24
CA LYS A 399 -4.20 -4.72 -24.26
C LYS A 399 -2.76 -4.56 -23.74
N ASN A 400 -2.54 -3.57 -22.89
CA ASN A 400 -1.24 -3.28 -22.29
C ASN A 400 -1.01 -4.00 -20.94
N LYS A 401 -1.95 -4.85 -20.49
CA LYS A 401 -1.88 -5.61 -19.24
C LYS A 401 -1.62 -4.75 -17.99
N ARG A 402 -2.26 -3.58 -17.91
CA ARG A 402 -2.15 -2.65 -16.79
C ARG A 402 -3.24 -2.94 -15.75
N SER A 403 -2.92 -3.74 -14.73
CA SER A 403 -3.87 -4.22 -13.73
C SER A 403 -4.66 -3.09 -13.07
N ASP A 404 -3.99 -2.00 -12.71
CA ASP A 404 -4.62 -0.84 -12.09
C ASP A 404 -5.59 -0.11 -13.02
N GLY A 405 -5.18 0.16 -14.26
CA GLY A 405 -6.03 0.78 -15.27
C GLY A 405 -7.29 -0.03 -15.52
N ILE A 406 -7.17 -1.36 -15.66
CA ILE A 406 -8.32 -2.24 -15.88
C ILE A 406 -9.23 -2.24 -14.64
N SER A 407 -8.66 -2.55 -13.46
CA SER A 407 -9.43 -2.76 -12.22
C SER A 407 -10.17 -1.50 -11.78
N TRP A 408 -9.54 -0.32 -11.87
CA TRP A 408 -10.20 0.94 -11.53
C TRP A 408 -11.29 1.33 -12.53
N LEU A 409 -11.08 1.10 -13.84
CA LEU A 409 -12.12 1.36 -14.83
C LEU A 409 -13.32 0.44 -14.68
N LEU A 410 -13.09 -0.85 -14.40
CA LEU A 410 -14.18 -1.77 -14.06
C LEU A 410 -14.94 -1.23 -12.83
N PHE A 411 -14.24 -0.95 -11.72
CA PHE A 411 -14.88 -0.39 -10.53
C PHE A 411 -15.74 0.85 -10.82
N ILE A 412 -15.22 1.82 -11.59
CA ILE A 412 -15.94 3.03 -11.98
C ILE A 412 -17.17 2.70 -12.83
N LEU A 413 -16.99 1.95 -13.93
CA LEU A 413 -18.07 1.64 -14.87
C LEU A 413 -19.22 0.90 -14.16
N PHE A 414 -18.88 0.00 -13.24
CA PHE A 414 -19.86 -0.73 -12.47
C PHE A 414 -20.52 0.08 -11.35
N LYS A 415 -19.77 0.95 -10.66
CA LYS A 415 -20.35 1.88 -9.67
C LYS A 415 -21.47 2.73 -10.28
N TYR A 416 -21.37 3.03 -11.57
CA TYR A 416 -22.31 3.84 -12.33
C TYR A 416 -23.19 3.03 -13.30
N ASP A 417 -23.37 1.74 -13.04
CA ASP A 417 -24.30 0.83 -13.74
C ASP A 417 -24.13 0.81 -15.28
N VAL A 418 -22.88 0.82 -15.74
CA VAL A 418 -22.55 0.73 -17.17
C VAL A 418 -22.43 -0.73 -17.61
N GLU A 419 -23.31 -1.13 -18.53
CA GLU A 419 -23.16 -2.40 -19.25
C GLU A 419 -21.94 -2.38 -20.20
N LEU A 420 -21.11 -3.43 -20.09
CA LEU A 420 -19.97 -3.68 -20.97
C LEU A 420 -20.37 -4.52 -22.18
N THR A 421 -19.73 -4.28 -23.32
CA THR A 421 -19.93 -5.14 -24.50
C THR A 421 -19.14 -6.44 -24.38
N HIS A 422 -19.55 -7.47 -25.14
CA HIS A 422 -18.77 -8.72 -25.26
C HIS A 422 -17.31 -8.46 -25.66
N GLU A 423 -17.06 -7.49 -26.55
CA GLU A 423 -15.71 -7.12 -26.97
C GLU A 423 -14.90 -6.53 -25.81
N ASN A 424 -15.47 -5.62 -25.03
CA ASN A 424 -14.79 -5.05 -23.86
C ASN A 424 -14.37 -6.15 -22.89
N VAL A 425 -15.25 -7.11 -22.63
CA VAL A 425 -15.01 -8.20 -21.69
C VAL A 425 -14.00 -9.21 -22.21
N GLN A 426 -14.04 -9.52 -23.50
CA GLN A 426 -13.05 -10.40 -24.12
C GLN A 426 -11.62 -9.87 -23.89
N TYR A 427 -11.39 -8.57 -24.08
CA TYR A 427 -10.07 -7.97 -23.81
C TYR A 427 -9.66 -8.08 -22.33
N VAL A 428 -10.61 -7.89 -21.39
CA VAL A 428 -10.32 -8.05 -19.95
C VAL A 428 -9.92 -9.48 -19.62
N ILE A 429 -10.65 -10.48 -20.13
CA ILE A 429 -10.34 -11.90 -19.89
C ILE A 429 -9.00 -12.28 -20.54
N GLU A 430 -8.77 -11.88 -21.78
CA GLU A 430 -7.52 -12.15 -22.52
C GLU A 430 -6.29 -11.47 -21.90
N SER A 431 -6.47 -10.38 -21.13
CA SER A 431 -5.39 -9.77 -20.37
C SER A 431 -4.76 -10.74 -19.36
N GLY A 432 -5.57 -11.70 -18.86
CA GLY A 432 -5.19 -12.65 -17.84
C GLY A 432 -5.07 -12.06 -16.43
N ASP A 433 -5.51 -10.82 -16.21
CA ASP A 433 -5.36 -10.15 -14.93
C ASP A 433 -6.33 -10.71 -13.87
N CYS A 434 -5.78 -11.33 -12.82
CA CYS A 434 -6.56 -11.99 -11.79
C CYS A 434 -7.51 -11.04 -11.04
N VAL A 435 -7.05 -9.84 -10.67
CA VAL A 435 -7.85 -8.89 -9.89
C VAL A 435 -8.98 -8.33 -10.75
N ALA A 436 -8.69 -7.92 -11.98
CA ALA A 436 -9.69 -7.40 -12.90
C ALA A 436 -10.77 -8.43 -13.25
N ILE A 437 -10.38 -9.69 -13.54
CA ILE A 437 -11.35 -10.75 -13.83
C ILE A 437 -12.18 -11.08 -12.57
N THR A 438 -11.60 -10.98 -11.37
CA THR A 438 -12.34 -11.14 -10.11
C THR A 438 -13.39 -10.03 -9.93
N ILE A 439 -13.04 -8.78 -10.21
CA ILE A 439 -13.97 -7.64 -10.17
C ILE A 439 -15.11 -7.89 -11.16
N LEU A 440 -14.78 -8.26 -12.40
CA LEU A 440 -15.77 -8.59 -13.44
C LEU A 440 -16.74 -9.71 -13.00
N LEU A 441 -16.21 -10.78 -12.38
CA LEU A 441 -17.02 -11.89 -11.85
C LEU A 441 -18.04 -11.41 -10.81
N GLU A 442 -17.60 -10.65 -9.81
CA GLU A 442 -18.46 -10.20 -8.70
C GLU A 442 -19.56 -9.25 -9.14
N LEU A 443 -19.39 -8.66 -10.31
CA LEU A 443 -20.37 -7.77 -10.93
C LEU A 443 -21.37 -8.53 -11.81
N GLY A 444 -21.25 -9.86 -11.85
CA GLY A 444 -22.25 -10.78 -12.40
C GLY A 444 -22.28 -10.88 -13.92
N GLN A 445 -21.36 -10.20 -14.62
CA GLN A 445 -21.33 -10.21 -16.09
C GLN A 445 -20.42 -11.33 -16.63
N PHE A 446 -20.85 -11.98 -17.71
CA PHE A 446 -20.06 -12.95 -18.49
C PHE A 446 -19.45 -14.11 -17.68
N THR A 447 -20.15 -14.57 -16.64
CA THR A 447 -19.70 -15.64 -15.73
C THR A 447 -19.24 -16.89 -16.49
N ASP A 448 -19.97 -17.31 -17.52
CA ASP A 448 -19.61 -18.50 -18.32
C ASP A 448 -18.25 -18.35 -19.01
N GLN A 449 -17.93 -17.17 -19.55
CA GLN A 449 -16.63 -16.92 -20.21
C GLN A 449 -15.48 -16.97 -19.20
N ILE A 450 -15.70 -16.47 -17.98
CA ILE A 450 -14.71 -16.52 -16.90
C ILE A 450 -14.48 -17.97 -16.46
N ILE A 451 -15.55 -18.77 -16.35
CA ILE A 451 -15.45 -20.20 -16.03
C ILE A 451 -14.65 -20.93 -17.12
N THR A 452 -14.96 -20.69 -18.39
CA THR A 452 -14.20 -21.27 -19.53
C THR A 452 -12.73 -20.87 -19.47
N PHE A 453 -12.43 -19.59 -19.25
CA PHE A 453 -11.04 -19.12 -19.10
C PHE A 453 -10.29 -19.87 -18.00
N VAL A 454 -10.91 -20.04 -16.83
CA VAL A 454 -10.33 -20.75 -15.69
C VAL A 454 -10.16 -22.24 -15.96
N GLN A 455 -11.13 -22.89 -16.59
CA GLN A 455 -11.06 -24.30 -16.97
C GLN A 455 -9.93 -24.55 -17.97
N ASP A 456 -9.86 -23.75 -19.03
CA ASP A 456 -8.93 -23.97 -20.14
C ASP A 456 -7.47 -23.60 -19.77
N ASN A 457 -7.29 -22.61 -18.89
CA ASN A 457 -5.97 -22.00 -18.68
C ASN A 457 -5.39 -22.21 -17.28
N ILE A 458 -6.19 -22.53 -16.26
CA ILE A 458 -5.77 -22.46 -14.86
C ILE A 458 -5.95 -23.80 -14.12
N LEU A 459 -7.15 -24.40 -14.10
CA LEU A 459 -7.47 -25.50 -13.18
C LEU A 459 -6.58 -26.75 -13.32
N ASP A 460 -6.20 -27.09 -14.55
CA ASP A 460 -5.36 -28.26 -14.85
C ASP A 460 -3.85 -27.95 -14.82
N LYS A 461 -3.46 -26.73 -14.41
CA LYS A 461 -2.06 -26.31 -14.30
C LYS A 461 -1.46 -26.71 -12.95
N ASP A 462 -0.19 -26.37 -12.77
CA ASP A 462 0.51 -26.60 -11.52
C ASP A 462 -0.02 -25.71 -10.39
N ILE A 463 0.29 -26.10 -9.15
CA ILE A 463 -0.21 -25.45 -7.94
C ILE A 463 0.20 -23.97 -7.82
N PHE A 464 1.32 -23.55 -8.41
CA PHE A 464 1.73 -22.14 -8.36
C PHE A 464 0.95 -21.30 -9.36
N THR A 465 0.62 -21.86 -10.53
CA THR A 465 -0.35 -21.23 -11.42
C THR A 465 -1.71 -21.06 -10.74
N LEU A 466 -2.17 -22.05 -9.96
CA LEU A 466 -3.38 -21.89 -9.15
C LEU A 466 -3.25 -20.75 -8.13
N ASP A 467 -2.11 -20.66 -7.43
CA ASP A 467 -1.87 -19.58 -6.48
C ASP A 467 -1.89 -18.21 -7.15
N ASN A 468 -1.34 -18.06 -8.36
CA ASN A 468 -1.38 -16.79 -9.09
C ASN A 468 -2.81 -16.31 -9.42
N TYR A 469 -3.80 -17.20 -9.28
CA TYR A 469 -5.22 -16.93 -9.45
C TYR A 469 -6.06 -17.23 -8.20
N TRP A 470 -5.45 -17.37 -7.01
CA TRP A 470 -6.17 -17.80 -5.81
C TRP A 470 -7.38 -16.92 -5.49
N LEU A 471 -7.28 -15.60 -5.74
CA LEU A 471 -8.35 -14.64 -5.48
C LEU A 471 -9.58 -14.92 -6.36
N LEU A 472 -9.38 -15.08 -7.67
CA LEU A 472 -10.43 -15.40 -8.63
C LEU A 472 -11.03 -16.79 -8.34
N LEU A 473 -10.17 -17.79 -8.13
CA LEU A 473 -10.59 -19.16 -7.85
C LEU A 473 -11.41 -19.24 -6.56
N TYR A 474 -11.02 -18.49 -5.52
CA TYR A 474 -11.77 -18.43 -4.27
C TYR A 474 -13.16 -17.84 -4.48
N GLN A 475 -13.27 -16.74 -5.22
CA GLN A 475 -14.55 -16.08 -5.48
C GLN A 475 -15.49 -16.94 -6.33
N LEU A 476 -14.96 -17.67 -7.33
CA LEU A 476 -15.73 -18.68 -8.08
C LEU A 476 -16.21 -19.81 -7.17
N ASN A 477 -15.33 -20.36 -6.31
CA ASN A 477 -15.70 -21.44 -5.40
C ASN A 477 -16.72 -20.99 -4.33
N ARG A 478 -16.58 -19.77 -3.81
CA ARG A 478 -17.53 -19.16 -2.86
C ARG A 478 -18.94 -19.07 -3.45
N ARG A 479 -19.06 -18.86 -4.75
CA ARG A 479 -20.32 -18.83 -5.51
C ARG A 479 -20.77 -20.20 -6.04
N ASP A 480 -20.10 -21.28 -5.64
CA ASP A 480 -20.37 -22.65 -6.08
C ASP A 480 -20.30 -22.84 -7.62
N LEU A 481 -19.52 -21.99 -8.31
CA LEU A 481 -19.33 -22.06 -9.76
C LEU A 481 -18.23 -23.04 -10.17
N ILE A 482 -17.28 -23.30 -9.26
CA ILE A 482 -16.25 -24.33 -9.42
C ILE A 482 -16.08 -25.11 -8.11
N GLN A 483 -15.57 -26.34 -8.22
CA GLN A 483 -15.10 -27.09 -7.06
C GLN A 483 -13.81 -26.47 -6.50
N ASP A 484 -13.52 -26.75 -5.23
CA ASP A 484 -12.28 -26.28 -4.60
C ASP A 484 -11.06 -26.89 -5.34
N PRO A 485 -10.24 -26.07 -6.03
CA PRO A 485 -9.07 -26.58 -6.74
C PRO A 485 -7.96 -27.00 -5.76
N TYR A 486 -8.03 -26.55 -4.50
CA TYR A 486 -7.10 -26.92 -3.45
C TYR A 486 -7.62 -28.12 -2.66
N LYS A 487 -6.67 -28.88 -2.08
CA LYS A 487 -6.96 -29.99 -1.15
C LYS A 487 -6.48 -29.69 0.27
N ASP A 488 -6.22 -28.42 0.57
CA ASP A 488 -5.63 -27.97 1.83
C ASP A 488 -6.65 -27.40 2.83
N GLY A 489 -7.93 -27.28 2.43
CA GLY A 489 -9.03 -26.82 3.27
C GLY A 489 -9.08 -25.31 3.48
N VAL A 490 -8.23 -24.53 2.81
CA VAL A 490 -8.18 -23.07 2.95
C VAL A 490 -9.47 -22.43 2.46
N PHE A 491 -9.92 -22.77 1.25
CA PHE A 491 -11.16 -22.22 0.68
C PHE A 491 -12.37 -22.63 1.50
N LYS A 492 -12.44 -23.91 1.89
CA LYS A 492 -13.47 -24.39 2.83
C LYS A 492 -13.53 -23.51 4.09
N LYS A 493 -12.39 -23.22 4.71
CA LYS A 493 -12.38 -22.46 5.96
C LYS A 493 -12.76 -21.00 5.76
N LEU A 494 -12.28 -20.36 4.69
CA LEU A 494 -12.70 -19.02 4.30
C LEU A 494 -14.22 -18.93 4.07
N ARG A 495 -14.81 -19.93 3.40
CA ARG A 495 -16.26 -20.03 3.18
C ARG A 495 -17.06 -20.23 4.47
N GLU A 496 -16.57 -21.03 5.42
CA GLU A 496 -17.21 -21.21 6.74
C GLU A 496 -17.34 -19.87 7.48
N PHE A 497 -16.35 -18.98 7.35
CA PHE A 497 -16.40 -17.62 7.89
C PHE A 497 -17.09 -16.59 6.97
N ARG A 498 -17.54 -17.01 5.79
CA ARG A 498 -18.17 -16.15 4.78
C ARG A 498 -17.28 -15.01 4.30
N VAL A 499 -15.97 -15.23 4.23
CA VAL A 499 -15.04 -14.21 3.73
C VAL A 499 -15.35 -13.88 2.28
N ASN A 500 -15.45 -12.60 1.95
CA ASN A 500 -15.56 -12.09 0.59
C ASN A 500 -14.52 -10.97 0.43
N PHE A 501 -13.62 -11.11 -0.54
CA PHE A 501 -12.60 -10.09 -0.84
C PHE A 501 -13.14 -8.94 -1.71
N ILE A 502 -14.40 -9.03 -2.14
CA ILE A 502 -15.19 -7.96 -2.73
C ILE A 502 -16.54 -7.90 -2.00
N PRO A 503 -16.55 -7.49 -0.70
CA PRO A 503 -17.68 -7.73 0.19
C PRO A 503 -18.90 -6.83 -0.07
N GLY A 504 -18.77 -5.77 -0.86
CA GLY A 504 -19.78 -4.72 -0.94
C GLY A 504 -20.14 -4.21 0.46
N GLU A 505 -21.43 -4.12 0.76
CA GLU A 505 -21.96 -3.72 2.06
C GLU A 505 -22.08 -4.87 3.07
N SER A 506 -21.80 -6.12 2.67
CA SER A 506 -22.02 -7.29 3.54
C SER A 506 -21.14 -7.25 4.80
N ILE A 507 -21.71 -7.65 5.95
CA ILE A 507 -21.00 -7.76 7.23
C ILE A 507 -21.08 -9.22 7.70
N THR A 508 -19.94 -9.78 8.07
CA THR A 508 -19.81 -11.15 8.56
C THR A 508 -19.89 -11.23 10.08
N ASN A 509 -20.21 -12.41 10.61
CA ASN A 509 -20.12 -12.65 12.05
C ASN A 509 -18.68 -12.52 12.57
N ALA A 510 -17.68 -12.87 11.75
CA ALA A 510 -16.27 -12.71 12.11
C ALA A 510 -15.90 -11.24 12.34
N GLU A 511 -16.37 -10.33 11.47
CA GLU A 511 -16.22 -8.88 11.69
C GLU A 511 -16.83 -8.44 13.02
N ASN A 512 -18.08 -8.82 13.30
CA ASN A 512 -18.74 -8.45 14.55
C ASN A 512 -17.98 -8.97 15.78
N VAL A 513 -17.54 -10.24 15.76
CA VAL A 513 -16.73 -10.83 16.83
C VAL A 513 -15.41 -10.07 17.01
N CYS A 514 -14.77 -9.67 15.91
CA CYS A 514 -13.52 -8.91 15.95
C CYS A 514 -13.72 -7.56 16.69
N GLU A 515 -14.79 -6.84 16.39
CA GLU A 515 -15.15 -5.58 17.07
C GLU A 515 -15.49 -5.82 18.56
N GLU A 516 -16.25 -6.88 18.86
CA GLU A 516 -16.65 -7.25 20.22
C GLU A 516 -15.45 -7.57 21.11
N VAL A 517 -14.44 -8.27 20.58
CA VAL A 517 -13.19 -8.59 21.31
C VAL A 517 -12.47 -7.31 21.72
N ILE A 518 -12.33 -6.34 20.81
CA ILE A 518 -11.67 -5.06 21.09
C ILE A 518 -12.47 -4.26 22.10
N ALA A 519 -13.79 -4.19 21.93
CA ALA A 519 -14.68 -3.52 22.88
C ALA A 519 -14.62 -4.17 24.27
N LYS A 520 -14.46 -5.49 24.35
CA LYS A 520 -14.27 -6.20 25.62
C LYS A 520 -12.93 -5.86 26.26
N ILE A 521 -11.80 -5.93 25.54
CA ILE A 521 -10.48 -5.57 26.07
C ILE A 521 -10.49 -4.14 26.63
N LYS A 522 -11.09 -3.19 25.89
CA LYS A 522 -11.26 -1.79 26.35
C LYS A 522 -12.07 -1.71 27.65
N ARG A 523 -13.20 -2.43 27.74
CA ARG A 523 -14.04 -2.45 28.96
C ARG A 523 -13.31 -3.05 30.15
N ASP A 524 -12.62 -4.17 29.96
CA ASP A 524 -11.89 -4.89 31.02
C ASP A 524 -10.73 -4.03 31.54
N PHE A 525 -10.03 -3.31 30.65
CA PHE A 525 -9.01 -2.34 31.04
C PHE A 525 -9.59 -1.15 31.82
N MET A 526 -10.68 -0.54 31.35
CA MET A 526 -11.35 0.55 32.06
C MET A 526 -11.85 0.10 33.44
N ALA A 527 -12.40 -1.10 33.56
CA ALA A 527 -12.78 -1.68 34.85
C ALA A 527 -11.58 -1.85 35.79
N THR A 528 -10.41 -2.21 35.27
CA THR A 528 -9.18 -2.32 36.05
C THR A 528 -8.65 -0.96 36.52
N VAL A 529 -8.67 0.05 35.65
CA VAL A 529 -8.17 1.41 35.95
C VAL A 529 -9.11 2.14 36.91
N PHE A 530 -10.43 2.08 36.68
CA PHE A 530 -11.42 2.86 37.41
C PHE A 530 -12.15 2.08 38.52
N GLY A 531 -12.14 0.75 38.51
CA GLY A 531 -12.80 -0.08 39.52
C GLY A 531 -12.15 -0.03 40.91
N ASN A 532 -10.95 0.55 41.03
CA ASN A 532 -10.26 0.78 42.30
C ASN A 532 -10.45 2.18 42.88
N ILE A 533 -11.27 3.04 42.26
CA ILE A 533 -11.65 4.33 42.84
C ILE A 533 -12.67 4.04 43.94
N LYS A 534 -12.19 3.87 45.19
CA LYS A 534 -13.06 3.96 46.36
C LYS A 534 -13.62 5.38 46.40
N ASP A 535 -14.94 5.51 46.39
CA ASP A 535 -15.63 6.75 46.77
C ASP A 535 -15.17 7.16 48.18
N THR A 536 -14.19 8.06 48.27
CA THR A 536 -13.75 8.66 49.52
C THR A 536 -14.60 9.89 49.91
N ASN A 537 -15.70 10.15 49.21
CA ASN A 537 -16.60 11.28 49.47
C ASN A 537 -18.02 10.84 49.83
N ILE A 538 -18.15 9.84 50.71
CA ILE A 538 -19.39 9.60 51.47
C ILE A 538 -19.02 9.48 52.95
N THR A 539 -18.95 10.62 53.63
CA THR A 539 -19.14 10.76 55.08
C THR A 539 -19.91 12.04 55.34
#